data_AF-A0A7Y9WEP8-F1
#
_entry.id   AF-A0A7Y9WEP8-F1
#
_cell.length_a   1.000
_cell.length_b   1.000
_cell.length_c   1.000
_cell.angle_alpha   90.00
_cell.angle_beta   90.00
_cell.angle_gamma   90.00
#
_symmetry.space_group_name_H-M   'P 1'
#
loop_
_entity.id
_entity.type
_entity.pdbx_description
1 polymer ?
#
loop_
_entity_poly.entity_id
_entity_poly.type
_entity_poly.pdbx_seq_one_letter_code
_entity_poly.pdbx_strand_id
1 'polypeptide(L)' 'MMTNEKSQPYEKLALERVVSAAREVHAASIALESHFAAKDSARPSTLQLARFAAAMQESREAREAFDKLVPDSERSPR' A
#
# COMPACT_ATOMS: atom_id res chain seq x y z
N MET A 1 17.95 7.96 25.40
CA MET A 1 17.20 8.94 24.60
C MET A 1 17.83 8.99 23.20
N MET A 2 17.25 8.29 22.23
CA MET A 2 17.62 8.48 20.82
C MET A 2 16.71 9.59 20.29
N THR A 3 17.32 10.63 19.72
CA THR A 3 16.66 11.88 19.36
C THR A 3 15.60 11.66 18.28
N ASN A 4 14.35 12.08 18.56
CA ASN A 4 13.20 12.03 17.65
C ASN A 4 13.46 12.69 16.27
N GLU A 5 14.45 13.59 16.18
CA GLU A 5 14.77 14.36 14.98
C GLU A 5 15.34 13.51 13.84
N LYS A 6 15.94 12.34 14.12
CA LYS A 6 16.51 11.47 13.09
C LYS A 6 15.53 10.44 12.52
N SER A 7 14.39 10.20 13.17
CA SER A 7 13.39 9.20 12.74
C SER A 7 12.30 9.78 11.83
N GLN A 8 11.96 11.07 12.00
CA GLN A 8 11.00 11.79 11.16
C GLN A 8 11.22 11.69 9.63
N PRO A 9 12.45 11.81 9.09
CA PRO A 9 12.65 11.68 7.65
C PRO A 9 12.35 10.25 7.15
N TYR A 10 12.64 9.22 7.94
CA TYR A 10 12.36 7.82 7.56
C TYR A 10 10.87 7.50 7.65
N GLU A 11 10.18 8.04 8.66
CA GLU A 11 8.73 7.89 8.81
C GLU A 11 7.96 8.56 7.66
N LYS A 12 8.36 9.77 7.26
CA LYS A 12 7.78 10.48 6.10
C LYS A 12 7.95 9.67 4.81
N LEU A 13 9.15 9.14 4.55
CA LEU A 13 9.43 8.33 3.37
C LEU A 13 8.62 7.02 3.37
N ALA A 14 8.49 6.38 4.53
CA ALA A 14 7.67 5.18 4.67
C ALA A 14 6.19 5.47 4.43
N LEU A 15 5.67 6.61 4.93
CA LEU A 15 4.30 7.05 4.69
C LEU A 15 4.06 7.38 3.20
N GLU A 16 5.00 8.05 2.54
CA GLU A 16 4.95 8.30 1.10
C GLU A 16 4.90 6.99 0.30
N ARG A 17 5.67 5.98 0.70
CA ARG A 17 5.62 4.64 0.09
C ARG A 17 4.25 3.99 0.29
N VAL A 18 3.67 4.06 1.49
CA VAL A 18 2.32 3.53 1.76
C VAL A 18 1.28 4.20 0.85
N VAL A 19 1.32 5.52 0.73
CA VAL A 19 0.39 6.28 -0.12
C VAL A 19 0.55 5.90 -1.60
N SER A 20 1.79 5.75 -2.06
CA SER A 20 2.08 5.33 -3.45
C SER A 20 1.53 3.94 -3.74
N ALA A 21 1.78 2.97 -2.85
CA ALA A 21 1.29 1.61 -3.00
C ALA A 21 -0.25 1.53 -2.98
N ALA A 22 -0.91 2.33 -2.12
CA ALA A 22 -2.37 2.42 -2.09
C ALA A 22 -2.96 2.98 -3.40
N ARG A 23 -2.29 3.97 -4.02
CA ARG A 23 -2.69 4.50 -5.33
C ARG A 23 -2.59 3.44 -6.43
N GLU A 24 -1.54 2.63 -6.43
CA GLU A 24 -1.40 1.53 -7.40
C GLU A 24 -2.48 0.45 -7.22
N VAL A 25 -2.83 0.10 -5.98
CA VAL A 25 -3.96 -0.81 -5.70
C VAL A 25 -5.26 -0.25 -6.28
N HIS A 26 -5.55 1.03 -6.03
CA HIS A 26 -6.76 1.68 -6.54
C HIS A 26 -6.78 1.72 -8.08
N ALA A 27 -5.66 2.09 -8.71
CA ALA A 27 -5.54 2.10 -10.17
C ALA A 27 -5.74 0.69 -10.79
N ALA A 28 -5.16 -0.34 -10.17
CA ALA A 28 -5.36 -1.72 -10.60
C ALA A 28 -6.82 -2.20 -10.41
N SER A 29 -7.51 -1.76 -9.36
CA SER A 29 -8.93 -2.03 -9.15
C SER A 29 -9.79 -1.41 -10.24
N ILE A 30 -9.60 -0.12 -10.54
CA ILE A 30 -10.33 0.58 -11.62
C ILE A 30 -10.14 -0.13 -12.96
N ALA A 31 -8.93 -0.61 -13.25
CA ALA A 31 -8.64 -1.34 -14.48
C ALA A 31 -9.38 -2.69 -14.54
N LEU A 32 -9.53 -3.39 -13.41
CA LEU A 32 -10.34 -4.61 -13.32
C LEU A 32 -11.83 -4.31 -13.47
N GLU A 33 -12.33 -3.30 -12.77
CA GLU A 33 -13.74 -2.87 -12.83
C GLU A 33 -14.15 -2.47 -14.25
N SER A 34 -13.31 -1.68 -14.94
CA SER A 34 -13.55 -1.28 -16.33
C SER A 34 -13.60 -2.49 -17.27
N HIS A 35 -12.74 -3.48 -17.03
CA HIS A 35 -12.72 -4.73 -17.80
C HIS A 35 -14.00 -5.55 -17.60
N PHE A 36 -14.50 -5.63 -16.36
CA PHE A 36 -15.77 -6.32 -16.06
C PHE A 36 -17.01 -5.56 -16.56
N ALA A 37 -16.95 -4.23 -16.64
CA ALA A 37 -18.05 -3.39 -17.12
C ALA A 37 -18.20 -3.43 -18.65
N ALA A 38 -17.13 -3.73 -19.38
CA ALA A 38 -17.20 -3.99 -20.82
C ALA A 38 -18.01 -5.29 -21.03
N LYS A 39 -19.12 -5.20 -21.77
CA LYS A 39 -20.09 -6.30 -22.02
C LYS A 39 -19.47 -7.60 -22.56
N ASP A 40 -18.23 -7.53 -23.07
CA ASP A 40 -17.40 -8.71 -23.35
C ASP A 40 -16.75 -9.18 -22.05
N SER A 41 -17.51 -9.97 -21.32
CA SER A 41 -17.16 -10.71 -20.10
C SER A 41 -16.08 -11.78 -20.35
N ALA A 42 -15.02 -11.43 -21.06
CA ALA A 42 -13.79 -12.19 -21.05
C ALA A 42 -13.19 -12.07 -19.65
N ARG A 43 -12.80 -13.22 -19.07
CA ARG A 43 -12.06 -13.31 -17.82
C ARG A 43 -10.97 -12.21 -17.81
N PRO A 44 -10.79 -11.43 -16.72
CA PRO A 44 -9.71 -10.46 -16.66
C PRO A 44 -8.42 -11.16 -17.06
N SER A 45 -7.64 -10.51 -17.92
CA SER A 45 -6.40 -11.11 -18.39
C SER A 45 -5.57 -11.48 -17.15
N THR A 46 -4.97 -12.67 -17.14
CA THR A 46 -4.12 -13.14 -16.03
C THR A 46 -3.12 -12.06 -15.58
N LEU A 47 -2.71 -11.20 -16.52
CA LEU A 47 -1.89 -10.02 -16.29
C LEU A 47 -2.53 -8.95 -15.38
N GLN A 48 -3.80 -8.60 -15.57
CA GLN A 48 -4.50 -7.61 -14.71
C GLN A 48 -4.65 -8.13 -13.28
N LEU A 49 -4.99 -9.42 -13.12
CA LEU A 49 -5.06 -10.05 -11.80
C LEU A 49 -3.68 -10.11 -11.13
N ALA A 50 -2.63 -10.45 -11.88
CA ALA A 50 -1.26 -10.45 -11.37
C ALA A 50 -0.82 -9.04 -10.94
N ARG A 51 -1.14 -8.00 -11.72
CA ARG A 51 -0.85 -6.61 -11.37
C ARG A 51 -1.56 -6.19 -10.08
N PHE A 52 -2.85 -6.53 -9.94
CA PHE A 52 -3.61 -6.24 -8.73
C PHE A 52 -3.02 -6.96 -7.50
N ALA A 53 -2.69 -8.25 -7.64
CA ALA A 53 -2.06 -9.01 -6.57
C ALA A 53 -0.69 -8.44 -6.15
N ALA A 54 0.13 -8.02 -7.12
CA ALA A 54 1.42 -7.37 -6.85
C ALA A 54 1.25 -6.04 -6.12
N ALA A 55 0.30 -5.20 -6.54
CA ALA A 55 0.02 -3.93 -5.86
C ALA A 55 -0.46 -4.13 -4.42
N MET A 56 -1.31 -5.13 -4.18
CA MET A 56 -1.78 -5.51 -2.84
C MET A 56 -0.64 -5.99 -1.94
N GLN A 57 0.32 -6.74 -2.51
CA GLN A 57 1.49 -7.21 -1.78
C GLN A 57 2.41 -6.04 -1.41
N GLU A 58 2.72 -5.15 -2.36
CA GLU A 58 3.53 -3.95 -2.11
C GLU A 58 2.88 -3.04 -1.05
N SER A 59 1.55 -2.89 -1.06
CA SER A 59 0.82 -2.12 -0.06
C SER A 59 0.96 -2.70 1.35
N ARG A 60 0.90 -4.04 1.47
CA ARG A 60 1.15 -4.74 2.74
C ARG A 60 2.58 -4.51 3.23
N GLU A 61 3.57 -4.68 2.36
CA GLU A 61 4.98 -4.52 2.73
C GLU A 61 5.32 -3.07 3.11
N ALA A 62 4.76 -2.09 2.41
CA ALA A 62 4.91 -0.69 2.75
C ALA A 62 4.30 -0.39 4.13
N ARG A 63 3.14 -0.96 4.44
CA ARG A 63 2.49 -0.81 5.74
C ARG A 63 3.29 -1.44 6.87
N GLU A 64 3.76 -2.67 6.69
CA GLU A 64 4.60 -3.36 7.66
C GLU A 64 5.93 -2.62 7.91
N ALA A 65 6.52 -2.04 6.86
CA ALA A 65 7.72 -1.22 6.99
C ALA A 65 7.44 0.06 7.79
N PHE A 66 6.30 0.71 7.57
CA PHE A 66 5.88 1.87 8.35
C PHE A 66 5.60 1.51 9.82
N ASP A 67 4.86 0.44 10.08
CA ASP A 67 4.50 0.02 11.44
C ASP A 67 5.76 -0.35 12.27
N LYS A 68 6.85 -0.81 11.63
CA LYS A 68 8.15 -1.03 12.29
C LYS A 68 8.86 0.27 12.72
N LEU A 69 8.54 1.40 12.09
CA LEU A 69 9.10 2.73 12.39
C LEU A 69 8.29 3.47 13.45
N VAL A 70 7.03 3.09 13.67
CA VAL A 70 6.16 3.63 14.72
C VAL A 70 6.12 2.62 15.88
N PRO A 71 7.10 2.63 16.81
CA PRO A 71 7.05 1.75 17.98
C PRO A 71 5.80 2.05 18.84
N ASP A 72 5.24 1.00 19.45
CA ASP A 72 4.03 0.94 20.29
C ASP A 72 4.02 1.88 21.53
N SER A 73 4.97 2.81 21.62
CA SER A 73 5.14 3.78 22.72
C SER A 73 4.00 4.81 22.82
N GLU A 74 3.17 4.96 21.79
CA GLU A 74 1.91 5.73 21.81
C GLU A 74 0.68 4.87 22.19
N ARG A 75 0.85 3.56 22.44
CA ARG A 75 -0.17 2.68 23.06
C ARG A 75 0.16 2.41 24.53
N SER A 76 0.55 3.41 25.30
CA SER A 76 0.45 3.31 26.77
C SER A 76 -0.95 3.75 27.18
N PRO A 77 -1.77 2.91 27.84
CA PRO A 77 -2.98 3.40 28.48
C PRO A 77 -2.57 4.42 29.53
N ARG A 78 -3.15 5.63 29.47
CA ARG A 78 -3.19 6.54 30.62
C ARG A 78 -4.21 6.03 31.63
#